data_AF-A0A847BEG6-F1
#
_entry.id   AF-A0A847BEG6-F1
#
_cell.length_a   1.000
_cell.length_b   1.000
_cell.length_c   1.000
_cell.angle_alpha   90.00
_cell.angle_beta   90.00
_cell.angle_gamma   90.00
#
_symmetry.space_group_name_H-M   'P 1'
#
loop_
_entity.id
_entity.type
_entity.pdbx_description
1 polymer ?
#
loop_
_entity_poly.entity_id
_entity_poly.type
_entity_poly.pdbx_seq_one_letter_code
_entity_poly.pdbx_strand_id
1 'polypeptide(L)'
;MLAEPLPRPAAISPDEYRARREALMQRLPQDSVVLLRGGSLVTRSHDSDYPFRQNSDFHYLTGFAEPEALLVLLPGRSDGESVLFCQDRDPSKEAWTGIRLGAEGAVRKLGVDQA
;
A
#
# COMPACT_ATOMS: atom_id res chain seq x y z
N MET A 1 -33.63 -18.82 12.40
CA MET A 1 -32.85 -19.05 11.17
C MET A 1 -31.96 -17.84 10.98
N LEU A 2 -30.64 -18.00 10.98
CA LEU A 2 -29.73 -16.88 10.70
C LEU A 2 -29.82 -16.55 9.20
N ALA A 3 -29.84 -15.26 8.85
CA ALA A 3 -29.86 -14.82 7.47
C ALA A 3 -28.57 -15.29 6.75
N GLU A 4 -28.71 -15.65 5.47
CA GLU A 4 -27.58 -16.05 4.64
C GLU A 4 -26.62 -14.86 4.47
N PRO A 5 -25.30 -15.03 4.69
CA PRO A 5 -24.36 -13.93 4.61
C PRO A 5 -24.25 -13.41 3.18
N LEU A 6 -24.16 -12.08 3.03
CA LEU A 6 -23.92 -11.46 1.73
C LEU A 6 -22.59 -11.93 1.14
N PRO A 7 -22.51 -12.12 -0.19
CA PRO A 7 -21.27 -12.49 -0.85
C PRO A 7 -20.22 -11.39 -0.66
N ARG A 8 -18.95 -11.78 -0.56
CA ARG A 8 -17.86 -10.79 -0.50
C ARG A 8 -17.78 -10.04 -1.84
N PRO A 9 -17.49 -8.73 -1.82
CA PRO A 9 -17.21 -8.00 -3.04
C PRO A 9 -15.98 -8.57 -3.74
N ALA A 10 -15.91 -8.35 -5.06
CA ALA A 10 -14.72 -8.67 -5.82
C ALA A 10 -13.51 -7.88 -5.30
N ALA A 11 -12.32 -8.46 -5.43
CA ALA A 11 -11.08 -7.77 -5.10
C ALA A 11 -10.87 -6.56 -6.03
N ILE A 12 -10.31 -5.48 -5.49
CA ILE A 12 -9.92 -4.30 -6.26
C ILE A 12 -8.70 -4.68 -7.11
N SER A 13 -8.76 -4.41 -8.42
CA SER A 13 -7.67 -4.73 -9.34
C SER A 13 -6.49 -3.76 -9.21
N PRO A 14 -5.27 -4.17 -9.58
CA PRO A 14 -4.12 -3.25 -9.67
C PRO A 14 -4.39 -2.04 -10.58
N ASP A 15 -5.13 -2.24 -11.67
CA ASP A 15 -5.49 -1.18 -12.61
C ASP A 15 -6.41 -0.12 -11.97
N GLU A 16 -7.35 -0.53 -11.12
CA GLU A 16 -8.21 0.39 -10.36
C GLU A 16 -7.39 1.22 -9.36
N TYR A 17 -6.38 0.63 -8.71
CA TYR A 17 -5.46 1.40 -7.87
C TYR A 17 -4.62 2.39 -8.67
N ARG A 18 -4.15 2.00 -9.87
CA ARG A 18 -3.42 2.89 -10.79
C ARG A 18 -4.29 4.08 -11.21
N ALA A 19 -5.53 3.81 -11.66
CA ALA A 19 -6.47 4.84 -12.07
C ALA A 19 -6.76 5.86 -10.95
N ARG A 20 -6.84 5.42 -9.70
CA ARG A 20 -7.01 6.32 -8.54
C ARG A 20 -5.80 7.22 -8.31
N ARG A 21 -4.58 6.70 -8.45
CA ARG A 21 -3.35 7.50 -8.34
C ARG A 21 -3.30 8.55 -9.47
N GLU A 22 -3.58 8.15 -10.70
CA GLU A 22 -3.64 9.06 -11.86
C GLU A 22 -4.69 10.16 -11.66
N ALA A 23 -5.90 9.80 -11.24
CA ALA A 23 -6.97 10.75 -10.97
C ALA A 23 -6.62 11.76 -9.85
N LEU A 24 -5.89 11.31 -8.83
CA LEU A 24 -5.37 12.22 -7.80
C LEU A 24 -4.32 13.18 -8.38
N MET A 25 -3.34 12.66 -9.13
CA MET A 25 -2.26 13.45 -9.73
C MET A 25 -2.78 14.52 -10.70
N GLN A 26 -3.80 14.21 -11.50
CA GLN A 26 -4.44 15.16 -12.42
C GLN A 26 -5.09 16.37 -11.73
N ARG A 27 -5.35 16.28 -10.42
CA ARG A 27 -5.98 17.35 -9.62
C ARG A 27 -4.97 18.19 -8.85
N LEU A 28 -3.70 17.82 -8.89
CA LEU A 28 -2.64 18.54 -8.18
C LEU A 28 -2.25 19.82 -8.95
N PRO A 29 -1.83 20.88 -8.24
CA PRO A 29 -1.14 21.99 -8.87
C PRO A 29 0.13 21.54 -9.60
N GLN A 30 0.61 22.35 -10.54
CA GLN A 30 1.93 22.13 -11.15
C GLN A 30 3.02 22.06 -10.07
N ASP A 31 4.08 21.31 -10.34
CA ASP A 31 5.25 21.14 -9.48
C ASP A 31 4.93 20.65 -8.04
N SER A 32 3.88 19.83 -7.90
CA SER A 32 3.46 19.26 -6.62
C SER A 32 3.92 17.81 -6.46
N VAL A 33 4.12 17.39 -5.21
CA VAL A 33 4.39 16.00 -4.81
C VAL A 33 3.41 15.57 -3.73
N VAL A 34 2.99 14.31 -3.76
CA VAL A 34 2.22 13.70 -2.65
C VAL A 34 3.12 12.77 -1.88
N LEU A 35 3.13 12.92 -0.55
CA LEU A 35 3.74 11.99 0.38
C LEU A 35 2.65 11.42 1.27
N LEU A 36 2.37 10.13 1.15
CA LEU A 36 1.32 9.47 1.92
C LEU A 36 1.89 8.30 2.71
N ARG A 37 1.93 8.47 4.03
CA ARG A 37 2.44 7.45 4.95
C ARG A 37 1.42 6.32 5.12
N GLY A 38 1.91 5.10 5.14
CA GLY A 38 1.16 3.94 5.61
C GLY A 38 0.90 4.01 7.12
N GLY A 39 0.08 3.08 7.59
CA GLY A 39 -0.13 2.80 8.99
C GLY A 39 1.08 2.09 9.60
N SER A 40 1.18 2.19 10.92
CA SER A 40 2.18 1.50 11.73
C SER A 40 1.52 0.37 12.53
N LEU A 41 2.34 -0.50 13.10
CA LEU A 41 1.88 -1.38 14.18
C LEU A 41 1.49 -0.54 15.39
N VAL A 42 0.52 -1.04 16.16
CA VAL A 42 0.00 -0.38 17.36
C VAL A 42 0.11 -1.35 18.51
N THR A 43 0.90 -0.99 19.51
CA THR A 43 1.11 -1.81 20.70
C THR A 43 -0.18 -2.01 21.47
N ARG A 44 -0.49 -3.26 21.80
CA ARG A 44 -1.57 -3.66 22.70
C ARG A 44 -1.07 -3.80 24.13
N SER A 45 0.04 -4.51 24.33
CA SER A 45 0.70 -4.66 25.63
C SER A 45 2.11 -5.17 25.44
N HIS A 46 3.11 -4.46 25.97
CA HIS A 46 4.53 -4.82 25.89
C HIS A 46 4.96 -5.23 24.47
N ASP A 47 5.24 -6.51 24.25
CA ASP A 47 5.71 -7.11 22.99
C ASP A 47 4.58 -7.61 22.07
N SER A 48 3.32 -7.31 22.41
CA SER A 48 2.16 -7.66 21.60
C SER A 48 1.52 -6.44 20.94
N ASP A 49 1.19 -6.58 19.66
CA ASP A 49 0.49 -5.58 18.86
C ASP A 49 -0.98 -5.96 18.62
N TYR A 50 -1.79 -4.97 18.28
CA TYR A 50 -3.09 -5.20 17.65
C TYR A 50 -2.90 -5.75 16.21
N PRO A 51 -3.91 -6.45 15.65
CA PRO A 51 -3.91 -6.78 14.24
C PRO A 51 -3.69 -5.54 13.39
N PHE A 52 -2.72 -5.61 12.47
CA PHE A 52 -2.39 -4.48 11.62
C PHE A 52 -3.60 -4.07 10.78
N ARG A 53 -3.92 -2.78 10.81
CA ARG A 53 -4.87 -2.14 9.90
C ARG A 53 -4.17 -0.96 9.23
N GLN A 54 -4.13 -1.01 7.91
CA GLN A 54 -3.52 0.02 7.09
C GLN A 54 -4.21 1.39 7.27
N ASN A 55 -3.53 2.50 6.95
CA ASN A 55 -4.19 3.78 6.74
C ASN A 55 -5.18 3.69 5.55
N SER A 56 -6.38 4.26 5.68
CA SER A 56 -7.43 4.10 4.67
C SER A 56 -7.08 4.74 3.33
N ASP A 57 -6.53 5.96 3.32
CA ASP A 57 -6.17 6.65 2.09
C ASP A 57 -5.00 5.95 1.40
N PHE A 58 -4.02 5.51 2.19
CA PHE A 58 -2.89 4.74 1.69
C PHE A 58 -3.36 3.43 1.05
N HIS A 59 -4.24 2.70 1.74
CA HIS A 59 -4.81 1.46 1.21
C HIS A 59 -5.64 1.72 -0.05
N TYR A 60 -6.40 2.82 -0.08
CA TYR A 60 -7.24 3.20 -1.22
C TYR A 60 -6.44 3.43 -2.50
N LEU A 61 -5.21 3.94 -2.40
CA LEU A 61 -4.33 4.24 -3.53
C LEU A 61 -3.36 3.11 -3.89
N THR A 62 -3.10 2.15 -2.99
CA THR A 62 -2.03 1.16 -3.19
C THR A 62 -2.48 -0.30 -3.08
N GLY A 63 -3.49 -0.59 -2.29
CA GLY A 63 -3.79 -1.97 -1.85
C GLY A 63 -2.69 -2.62 -0.99
N PHE A 64 -1.59 -1.92 -0.68
CA PHE A 64 -0.46 -2.46 0.06
C PHE A 64 -0.83 -2.61 1.55
N ALA A 65 -0.62 -3.81 2.08
CA ALA A 65 -1.15 -4.23 3.39
C ALA A 65 -0.07 -4.54 4.43
N GLU A 66 1.12 -3.93 4.30
CA GLU A 66 2.22 -4.07 5.27
C GLU A 66 2.57 -2.71 5.91
N PRO A 67 3.12 -2.70 7.14
CA PRO A 67 3.50 -1.48 7.86
C PRO A 67 4.83 -0.89 7.35
N GLU A 68 5.15 0.31 7.82
CA GLU A 68 6.40 1.05 7.48
C GLU A 68 6.58 1.25 5.98
N ALA A 69 5.56 1.83 5.34
CA ALA A 69 5.58 2.15 3.93
C ALA A 69 5.22 3.62 3.65
N LEU A 70 5.68 4.14 2.52
CA LEU A 70 5.44 5.50 2.07
C LEU A 70 5.17 5.49 0.56
N LEU A 71 4.00 5.98 0.17
CA LEU A 71 3.67 6.24 -1.23
C LEU A 71 4.12 7.66 -1.57
N VAL A 72 4.84 7.78 -2.67
CA VAL A 72 5.24 9.06 -3.26
C VAL A 72 4.67 9.16 -4.67
N LEU A 73 3.90 10.22 -4.95
CA LEU A 73 3.38 10.51 -6.28
C LEU A 73 4.05 11.76 -6.83
N LEU A 74 4.64 11.63 -8.02
CA LEU A 74 5.50 12.60 -8.70
C LEU A 74 4.97 12.80 -10.13
N PRO A 75 3.91 13.62 -10.33
CA PRO A 75 3.39 13.91 -11.66
C PRO A 75 4.49 14.44 -12.58
N GLY A 76 4.58 13.90 -13.80
CA GLY A 76 5.55 14.28 -14.82
C GLY A 76 6.95 13.68 -14.68
N ARG A 77 7.19 12.78 -13.70
CA ARG A 77 8.49 12.11 -13.55
C ARG A 77 8.73 11.08 -14.67
N SER A 78 9.87 11.18 -15.35
CA SER A 78 10.24 10.34 -16.50
C SER A 78 10.26 8.84 -16.21
N ASP A 79 10.70 8.46 -15.01
CA ASP A 79 10.94 7.05 -14.65
C ASP A 79 9.73 6.40 -13.98
N GLY A 80 8.56 7.02 -14.11
CA GLY A 80 7.33 6.62 -13.44
C GLY A 80 6.94 7.57 -12.31
N GLU A 81 5.64 7.79 -12.20
CA GLU A 81 5.05 8.80 -11.33
C GLU A 81 4.69 8.26 -9.95
N SER A 82 4.65 6.93 -9.76
CA SER A 82 4.34 6.30 -8.47
C SER A 82 5.50 5.49 -7.92
N VAL A 83 5.97 5.88 -6.73
CA VAL A 83 7.06 5.22 -6.00
C VAL A 83 6.55 4.74 -4.63
N LEU A 84 6.77 3.46 -4.30
CA LEU A 84 6.39 2.90 -3.00
C LEU A 84 7.62 2.46 -2.21
N PHE A 85 8.01 3.23 -1.20
CA PHE A 85 8.98 2.75 -0.23
C PHE A 85 8.33 1.72 0.68
N CYS A 86 8.93 0.55 0.78
CA CYS A 86 8.47 -0.54 1.64
C CYS A 86 9.65 -1.33 2.20
N GLN A 87 9.37 -2.24 3.13
CA GLN A 87 10.41 -3.08 3.70
C GLN A 87 10.81 -4.16 2.69
N ASP A 88 12.12 -4.31 2.48
CA ASP A 88 12.64 -5.45 1.73
C ASP A 88 12.37 -6.78 2.44
N ARG A 89 12.43 -7.83 1.63
CA ARG A 89 12.38 -9.21 2.12
C ARG A 89 13.58 -9.49 3.00
N ASP A 90 13.31 -10.08 4.15
CA ASP A 90 14.33 -10.46 5.14
C ASP A 90 13.95 -11.82 5.71
N PRO A 91 14.52 -12.94 5.21
CA PRO A 91 14.14 -14.28 5.64
C PRO A 91 14.24 -14.48 7.15
N SER A 92 15.20 -13.81 7.81
CA SER A 92 15.39 -13.92 9.26
C SER A 92 14.22 -13.29 10.02
N LYS A 93 13.65 -12.19 9.52
CA LYS A 93 12.44 -11.56 10.10
C LYS A 93 11.15 -12.21 9.66
N GLU A 94 11.07 -12.62 8.38
CA GLU A 94 9.89 -13.27 7.80
C GLU A 94 9.51 -14.56 8.55
N ALA A 95 10.50 -15.26 9.11
CA ALA A 95 10.28 -16.42 9.98
C ALA A 95 9.41 -16.11 11.22
N TRP A 96 9.39 -14.86 11.68
CA TRP A 96 8.65 -14.42 12.88
C TRP A 96 7.43 -13.56 12.55
N THR A 97 7.54 -12.68 11.55
CA THR A 97 6.51 -11.67 11.26
C THR A 97 5.65 -12.00 10.04
N GLY A 98 5.94 -13.10 9.35
CA GLY A 98 5.33 -13.46 8.07
C GLY A 98 6.07 -12.88 6.87
N ILE A 99 5.75 -13.45 5.70
CA ILE A 99 6.38 -13.11 4.41
C ILE A 99 6.08 -11.65 4.04
N ARG A 100 7.10 -10.94 3.57
CA ARG A 100 6.97 -9.60 3.01
C ARG A 100 6.89 -9.66 1.50
N LEU A 101 6.17 -8.71 0.93
CA LEU A 101 6.07 -8.56 -0.51
C LEU A 101 7.42 -8.11 -1.11
N GLY A 102 8.11 -7.18 -0.43
CA GLY A 102 9.34 -6.55 -0.89
C GLY A 102 9.16 -5.64 -2.11
N ALA A 103 10.19 -4.86 -2.43
CA ALA A 103 10.15 -3.89 -3.54
C ALA A 103 9.75 -4.53 -4.89
N GLU A 104 10.41 -5.64 -5.25
CA GLU A 104 10.13 -6.34 -6.51
C GLU A 104 8.69 -6.92 -6.54
N GLY A 105 8.18 -7.38 -5.40
CA GLY A 105 6.79 -7.85 -5.28
C GLY A 105 5.79 -6.70 -5.40
N ALA A 106 6.11 -5.53 -4.85
CA ALA A 106 5.26 -4.35 -4.90
C ALA A 106 5.06 -3.86 -6.33
N VAL A 107 6.14 -3.71 -7.10
CA VAL A 107 6.08 -3.33 -8.52
C VAL A 107 5.22 -4.33 -9.31
N ARG A 108 5.51 -5.63 -9.17
CA ARG A 108 4.80 -6.69 -9.93
C ARG A 108 3.32 -6.82 -9.59
N LYS A 109 2.94 -6.73 -8.32
CA LYS A 109 1.57 -7.04 -7.88
C LYS A 109 0.67 -5.83 -7.76
N LEU A 110 1.21 -4.65 -7.47
CA LEU A 110 0.43 -3.44 -7.18
C LEU A 110 0.46 -2.41 -8.30
N GLY A 111 1.31 -2.62 -9.31
CA GLY A 111 1.41 -1.73 -10.46
C GLY A 111 1.91 -0.34 -10.09
N VAL A 112 2.71 -0.21 -9.02
CA VAL A 112 3.52 0.98 -8.80
C VAL A 112 4.70 0.95 -9.77
N ASP A 113 5.19 2.11 -10.17
CA ASP A 113 6.22 2.18 -11.20
C ASP A 113 7.61 1.87 -10.64
N GLN A 114 7.84 2.21 -9.36
CA GLN A 114 9.06 1.86 -8.60
C GLN A 114 8.73 1.54 -7.14
N ALA A 115 9.59 0.75 -6.49
CA ALA A 115 9.54 0.46 -5.06
C ALA A 115 10.95 0.17 -4.52
#